data_AF-A0A2E8UT12-F1
#
_entry.id   AF-A0A2E8UT12-F1
#
_cell.length_a   1.000
_cell.length_b   1.000
_cell.length_c   1.000
_cell.angle_alpha   90.00
_cell.angle_beta   90.00
_cell.angle_gamma   90.00
#
_symmetry.space_group_name_H-M   'P 1'
#
loop_
_entity.id
_entity.type
_entity.pdbx_description
1 polymer ?
#
loop_
_entity_poly.entity_id
_entity_poly.type
_entity_poly.pdbx_seq_one_letter_code
_entity_poly.pdbx_strand_id
1 'polypeptide(L)'
;MLEIFYSTGIRLSEMNKIDLDHIDHNEKNIRILGKGSKYRLVLFGEKCEASIRNYIKYSRNKSNSRNLSNALFLNKYGSRLSVRSIQRIVKKYMLISGIKNNLHTHSLRHTFATHLIEGGADIKVVQDLLGHESPSTTQIYTHTSAKHTKEAYFRFHPKAKMNVK
;
A
#
# COMPACT_ATOMS: atom_id res chain seq x y z
N MET A 1 -5.92 -3.99 -4.74
CA MET A 1 -6.14 -3.68 -3.30
C MET A 1 -5.28 -4.55 -2.39
N LEU A 2 -5.45 -5.88 -2.39
CA LEU A 2 -4.63 -6.79 -1.55
C LEU A 2 -3.13 -6.64 -1.84
N GLU A 3 -2.75 -6.53 -3.12
CA GLU A 3 -1.36 -6.27 -3.52
C GLU A 3 -0.79 -4.95 -2.98
N ILE A 4 -1.62 -3.90 -2.83
CA ILE A 4 -1.16 -2.65 -2.22
C ILE A 4 -0.94 -2.87 -0.73
N PHE A 5 -1.89 -3.48 -0.01
CA PHE A 5 -1.72 -3.77 1.41
C PHE A 5 -0.44 -4.58 1.68
N TYR A 6 -0.24 -5.65 0.91
CA TYR A 6 0.91 -6.51 1.07
C TYR A 6 2.21 -5.82 0.64
N SER A 7 2.24 -5.09 -0.47
CA SER A 7 3.48 -4.49 -0.98
C SER A 7 3.95 -3.26 -0.20
N THR A 8 3.06 -2.58 0.52
CA THR A 8 3.35 -1.26 1.11
C THR A 8 3.20 -1.21 2.64
N GLY A 9 2.54 -2.20 3.24
CA GLY A 9 2.26 -2.22 4.67
C GLY A 9 1.32 -1.10 5.17
N ILE A 10 0.60 -0.38 4.31
CA ILE A 10 -0.27 0.73 4.73
C ILE A 10 -1.44 0.28 5.61
N ARG A 11 -1.98 1.23 6.41
CA ARG A 11 -3.15 1.01 7.25
C ARG A 11 -4.44 1.00 6.41
N LEU A 12 -5.48 0.37 6.95
CA LEU A 12 -6.81 0.34 6.33
C LEU A 12 -7.39 1.76 6.07
N SER A 13 -7.22 2.66 7.04
CA SER A 13 -7.68 4.05 6.95
C SER A 13 -6.92 4.87 5.90
N GLU A 14 -5.68 4.48 5.61
CA GLU A 14 -4.83 5.11 4.60
C GLU A 14 -5.23 4.65 3.19
N MET A 15 -5.51 3.34 3.02
CA MET A 15 -5.98 2.77 1.74
C MET A 15 -7.22 3.49 1.20
N ASN A 16 -8.17 3.82 2.07
CA ASN A 16 -9.38 4.53 1.69
C ASN A 16 -9.09 5.89 1.05
N LYS A 17 -8.03 6.57 1.49
CA LYS A 17 -7.69 7.96 1.13
C LYS A 17 -6.80 8.08 -0.11
N ILE A 18 -6.45 6.97 -0.76
CA ILE A 18 -5.64 7.02 -1.98
C ILE A 18 -6.48 7.58 -3.13
N ASP A 19 -5.93 8.59 -3.80
CA ASP A 19 -6.43 9.18 -5.04
C ASP A 19 -5.48 8.84 -6.19
N LEU A 20 -5.94 8.98 -7.44
CA LEU A 20 -5.15 8.59 -8.61
C LEU A 20 -3.83 9.37 -8.71
N ASP A 21 -3.85 10.65 -8.39
CA ASP A 21 -2.69 11.56 -8.42
C ASP A 21 -1.69 11.31 -7.26
N HIS A 22 -2.04 10.48 -6.29
CA HIS A 22 -1.10 10.04 -5.27
C HIS A 22 -0.12 8.97 -5.76
N ILE A 23 -0.36 8.36 -6.92
CA ILE A 23 0.41 7.23 -7.43
C ILE A 23 1.43 7.75 -8.44
N ASP A 24 2.71 7.58 -8.13
CA ASP A 24 3.79 7.76 -9.09
C ASP A 24 4.15 6.40 -9.68
N HIS A 25 3.75 6.21 -10.94
CA HIS A 25 4.01 4.98 -11.67
C HIS A 25 5.46 4.84 -12.13
N ASN A 26 6.17 5.95 -12.31
CA ASN A 26 7.57 5.95 -12.74
C ASN A 26 8.48 5.60 -11.57
N GLU A 27 8.27 6.28 -10.44
CA GLU A 27 9.03 6.07 -9.21
C GLU A 27 8.49 4.92 -8.34
N LYS A 28 7.38 4.29 -8.77
CA LYS A 28 6.70 3.18 -8.10
C LYS A 28 6.45 3.44 -6.62
N ASN A 29 5.85 4.58 -6.34
CA ASN A 29 5.51 4.98 -4.98
C ASN A 29 4.08 5.55 -4.89
N ILE A 30 3.53 5.53 -3.67
CA ILE A 30 2.24 6.14 -3.35
C ILE A 30 2.44 7.16 -2.24
N ARG A 31 1.92 8.37 -2.44
CA ARG A 31 1.78 9.38 -1.39
C ARG A 31 0.62 9.01 -0.46
N ILE A 32 0.92 8.77 0.81
CA ILE A 32 -0.05 8.34 1.83
C ILE A 32 -0.21 9.43 2.89
N LEU A 33 -1.47 9.83 3.14
CA LEU A 33 -1.83 10.76 4.20
C LEU A 33 -1.88 10.03 5.56
N GLY A 34 -0.90 10.31 6.42
CA GLY A 34 -0.76 9.75 7.76
C GLY A 34 -1.48 10.55 8.86
N LYS A 35 -1.09 10.27 10.12
CA LYS A 35 -1.56 11.01 11.30
C LYS A 35 -1.04 12.46 11.25
N GLY A 36 -1.85 13.41 11.69
CA GLY A 36 -1.48 14.84 11.69
C GLY A 36 -1.43 15.46 10.28
N SER A 37 -2.11 14.85 9.30
CA SER A 37 -2.17 15.30 7.92
C SER A 37 -0.82 15.41 7.20
N LYS A 38 0.19 14.68 7.68
CA LYS A 38 1.50 14.59 7.03
C LYS A 38 1.50 13.49 5.97
N TYR A 39 2.03 13.80 4.79
CA TYR A 39 2.25 12.82 3.74
C TYR A 39 3.55 12.04 3.99
N ARG A 40 3.54 10.75 3.63
CA ARG A 40 4.74 9.93 3.48
C ARG A 40 4.67 9.13 2.19
N LEU A 41 5.81 8.72 1.68
CA LEU A 41 5.88 7.84 0.52
C LEU A 41 5.92 6.38 0.98
N VAL A 42 5.21 5.51 0.26
CA VAL A 42 5.37 4.06 0.37
C VAL A 42 5.74 3.50 -0.99
N LEU A 43 6.64 2.52 -1.00
CA LEU A 43 7.17 1.92 -2.22
C LEU A 43 6.37 0.68 -2.60
N PHE A 44 6.31 0.40 -3.90
CA PHE A 44 5.75 -0.84 -4.42
C PHE A 44 6.58 -1.41 -5.59
N GLY A 45 6.43 -2.71 -5.85
CA GLY A 45 7.08 -3.39 -6.98
C GLY A 45 6.17 -3.58 -8.20
N GLU A 46 6.70 -4.21 -9.25
CA GLU A 46 6.02 -4.41 -10.54
C GLU A 46 4.67 -5.13 -10.44
N LYS A 47 4.57 -6.10 -9.52
CA LYS A 47 3.33 -6.86 -9.36
C LYS A 47 2.20 -5.98 -8.81
N CYS A 48 2.54 -5.05 -7.92
CA CYS A 48 1.60 -4.07 -7.40
C CYS A 48 1.22 -3.07 -8.50
N GLU A 49 2.20 -2.59 -9.25
CA GLU A 49 2.00 -1.67 -10.38
C GLU A 49 1.04 -2.26 -11.43
N ALA A 50 1.32 -3.48 -11.89
CA ALA A 50 0.46 -4.19 -12.83
C ALA A 50 -0.97 -4.35 -12.28
N SER A 51 -1.10 -4.66 -10.98
CA SER A 51 -2.40 -4.79 -10.32
C SER A 51 -3.17 -3.47 -10.23
N ILE A 52 -2.49 -2.35 -9.99
CA ILE A 52 -3.06 -1.00 -9.98
C ILE A 52 -3.57 -0.66 -11.38
N ARG A 53 -2.72 -0.80 -12.40
CA ARG A 53 -3.09 -0.51 -13.80
C ARG A 53 -4.25 -1.35 -14.29
N ASN A 54 -4.23 -2.64 -14.00
CA ASN A 54 -5.31 -3.55 -14.38
C ASN A 54 -6.64 -3.15 -13.72
N TYR A 55 -6.60 -2.79 -12.43
CA TYR A 55 -7.79 -2.32 -11.75
C TYR A 55 -8.33 -1.01 -12.35
N ILE A 56 -7.46 -0.03 -12.63
CA ILE A 56 -7.85 1.24 -13.25
C ILE A 56 -8.51 0.99 -14.61
N LYS A 57 -7.85 0.21 -15.48
CA LYS A 57 -8.28 -0.05 -16.86
C LYS A 57 -9.56 -0.87 -16.93
N TYR A 58 -9.65 -1.97 -16.18
CA TYR A 58 -10.69 -2.97 -16.39
C TYR A 58 -11.84 -2.94 -15.39
N SER A 59 -11.68 -2.29 -14.23
CA SER A 59 -12.71 -2.28 -13.19
C SER A 59 -13.18 -0.87 -12.86
N ARG A 60 -12.24 0.03 -12.57
CA ARG A 60 -12.56 1.39 -12.12
C ARG A 60 -13.23 2.21 -13.22
N ASN A 61 -12.63 2.25 -14.41
CA ASN A 61 -13.11 3.07 -15.53
C ASN A 61 -14.32 2.46 -16.26
N LYS A 62 -14.70 1.21 -15.95
CA LYS A 62 -15.93 0.59 -16.47
C LYS A 62 -17.18 0.91 -15.64
N SER A 63 -17.05 1.72 -14.59
CA SER A 63 -18.22 2.16 -13.83
C SER A 63 -19.08 3.08 -14.70
N ASN A 64 -20.34 2.73 -14.92
CA ASN A 64 -21.33 3.53 -15.67
C ASN A 64 -21.73 4.84 -14.95
N SER A 65 -21.04 5.22 -13.89
CA SER A 65 -21.33 6.46 -13.17
C SER A 65 -20.83 7.64 -13.97
N ARG A 66 -21.70 8.63 -14.17
CA ARG A 66 -21.38 9.87 -14.91
C ARG A 66 -20.28 10.69 -14.23
N ASN A 67 -20.15 10.58 -12.89
CA ASN A 67 -19.20 11.34 -12.09
C ASN A 67 -18.36 10.39 -11.23
N LEU A 68 -17.18 10.01 -11.72
CA LEU A 68 -16.24 9.22 -10.96
C LEU A 68 -15.45 10.11 -9.99
N SER A 69 -15.47 9.77 -8.71
CA SER A 69 -14.57 10.38 -7.71
C SER A 69 -13.11 10.15 -8.11
N ASN A 70 -12.19 11.07 -7.76
CA ASN A 70 -10.74 10.88 -7.98
C ASN A 70 -10.12 9.74 -7.14
N ALA A 71 -10.90 9.15 -6.21
CA ALA A 71 -10.46 8.01 -5.41
C ALA A 71 -9.96 6.86 -6.29
N LEU A 72 -8.88 6.21 -5.85
CA LEU A 72 -8.38 5.00 -6.50
C LEU A 72 -9.49 3.95 -6.49
N PHE A 73 -9.98 3.57 -5.30
CA PHE A 73 -11.00 2.54 -5.17
C PHE A 73 -12.42 3.10 -5.07
N LEU A 74 -13.28 2.68 -5.98
CA LEU A 74 -14.67 3.14 -6.10
C LEU A 74 -15.69 2.06 -5.70
N ASN A 75 -16.83 2.52 -5.19
CA ASN A 75 -18.05 1.73 -5.03
C ASN A 75 -18.79 1.62 -6.39
N LYS A 76 -19.88 0.86 -6.42
CA LYS A 76 -20.69 0.67 -7.65
C LYS A 76 -21.33 1.95 -8.20
N TYR A 77 -21.42 3.00 -7.38
CA TYR A 77 -21.97 4.31 -7.74
C TYR A 77 -20.90 5.31 -8.20
N GLY A 78 -19.62 4.91 -8.26
CA GLY A 78 -18.52 5.78 -8.67
C GLY A 78 -17.94 6.67 -7.55
N SER A 79 -18.38 6.51 -6.30
CA SER A 79 -17.84 7.23 -5.15
C SER A 79 -16.75 6.42 -4.42
N ARG A 80 -15.92 7.09 -3.61
CA ARG A 80 -14.87 6.45 -2.79
C ARG A 80 -15.41 5.26 -1.97
N LEU A 81 -14.72 4.13 -1.98
CA LEU A 81 -15.04 3.00 -1.09
C LEU A 81 -14.86 3.39 0.38
N SER A 82 -15.84 3.11 1.23
CA SER A 82 -15.71 3.31 2.67
C SER A 82 -14.71 2.32 3.31
N VAL A 83 -14.11 2.72 4.43
CA VAL A 83 -13.22 1.88 5.26
C VAL A 83 -13.88 0.52 5.59
N ARG A 84 -15.16 0.54 6.00
CA ARG A 84 -15.94 -0.69 6.28
C ARG A 84 -16.07 -1.59 5.04
N SER A 85 -16.24 -1.00 3.85
CA SER A 85 -16.33 -1.76 2.60
C SER A 85 -15.01 -2.42 2.26
N ILE A 86 -13.89 -1.70 2.40
CA ILE A 86 -12.54 -2.24 2.20
C ILE A 86 -12.29 -3.40 3.17
N GLN A 87 -12.61 -3.23 4.45
CA GLN A 87 -12.48 -4.30 5.45
C GLN A 87 -13.29 -5.55 5.08
N ARG A 88 -14.53 -5.38 4.65
CA ARG A 88 -15.40 -6.49 4.21
C ARG A 88 -14.85 -7.20 2.98
N ILE A 89 -14.31 -6.46 2.00
CA ILE A 89 -13.69 -7.03 0.80
C ILE A 89 -12.45 -7.84 1.19
N VAL A 90 -11.56 -7.29 2.02
CA VAL A 90 -10.36 -8.01 2.49
C VAL A 90 -10.76 -9.27 3.24
N LYS A 91 -11.71 -9.19 4.19
CA LYS A 91 -12.20 -10.35 4.94
C LYS A 91 -12.78 -11.43 4.03
N LYS A 92 -13.55 -11.04 2.99
CA LYS A 92 -14.10 -11.98 2.00
C LYS A 92 -12.99 -12.77 1.31
N TYR A 93 -11.96 -12.10 0.81
CA TYR A 93 -10.89 -12.79 0.08
C TYR A 93 -9.99 -13.64 0.99
N MET A 94 -9.76 -13.22 2.23
CA MET A 94 -9.06 -14.05 3.23
C MET A 94 -9.79 -15.35 3.55
N LEU A 95 -11.13 -15.29 3.63
CA LEU A 95 -11.95 -16.48 3.85
C LEU A 95 -11.89 -17.43 2.64
N ILE A 96 -11.98 -16.88 1.42
CA ILE A 96 -11.90 -17.65 0.18
C ILE A 96 -10.54 -18.35 0.02
N SER A 97 -9.45 -17.73 0.49
CA SER A 97 -8.12 -18.36 0.43
C SER A 97 -7.91 -19.49 1.44
N GLY A 98 -8.90 -19.84 2.25
CA GLY A 98 -8.82 -20.95 3.21
C GLY A 98 -7.92 -20.67 4.42
N ILE A 99 -7.48 -19.42 4.61
CA ILE A 99 -6.63 -19.05 5.75
C ILE A 99 -7.54 -18.88 6.98
N LYS A 100 -7.44 -19.79 7.94
CA LYS A 100 -8.36 -19.87 9.08
C LYS A 100 -8.29 -18.65 10.00
N ASN A 101 -9.48 -18.32 10.52
CA ASN A 101 -9.88 -17.31 11.51
C ASN A 101 -8.77 -16.64 12.33
N ASN A 102 -8.54 -15.36 12.02
CA ASN A 102 -8.03 -14.23 12.84
C ASN A 102 -7.25 -13.22 12.00
N LEU A 103 -7.20 -13.42 10.68
CA LEU A 103 -6.59 -12.45 9.78
C LEU A 103 -7.47 -11.21 9.59
N HIS A 104 -6.95 -10.09 10.06
CA HIS A 104 -7.50 -8.76 9.82
C HIS A 104 -6.61 -7.99 8.86
N THR A 105 -6.98 -6.77 8.52
CA THR A 105 -6.17 -5.87 7.70
C THR A 105 -4.78 -5.62 8.31
N HIS A 106 -4.64 -5.76 9.63
CA HIS A 106 -3.37 -5.75 10.34
C HIS A 106 -2.47 -6.95 10.00
N SER A 107 -3.03 -8.09 9.61
CA SER A 107 -2.26 -9.28 9.32
C SER A 107 -1.45 -9.16 8.04
N LEU A 108 -2.00 -8.51 6.99
CA LEU A 108 -1.22 -8.22 5.77
C LEU A 108 -0.04 -7.29 6.05
N ARG A 109 -0.23 -6.30 6.93
CA ARG A 109 0.83 -5.41 7.38
C ARG A 109 1.87 -6.15 8.22
N HIS A 110 1.44 -7.10 9.05
CA HIS A 110 2.35 -7.94 9.80
C HIS A 110 3.17 -8.84 8.87
N THR A 111 2.54 -9.52 7.91
CA THR A 111 3.23 -10.32 6.89
C THR A 111 4.23 -9.50 6.09
N PHE A 112 3.88 -8.26 5.72
CA PHE A 112 4.83 -7.33 5.09
C PHE A 112 6.08 -7.11 5.96
N ALA A 113 5.88 -6.82 7.25
CA ALA A 113 6.98 -6.59 8.18
C ALA A 113 7.83 -7.86 8.37
N THR A 114 7.17 -9.00 8.61
CA THR A 114 7.82 -10.30 8.81
C THR A 114 8.65 -10.68 7.60
N HIS A 115 8.10 -10.61 6.38
CA HIS A 115 8.85 -11.00 5.18
C HIS A 115 10.03 -10.07 4.88
N LEU A 116 9.95 -8.79 5.25
CA LEU A 116 11.10 -7.90 5.16
C LEU A 116 12.21 -8.31 6.15
N ILE A 117 11.84 -8.60 7.39
CA ILE A 117 12.79 -9.04 8.43
C ILE A 117 13.41 -10.39 8.05
N GLU A 118 12.60 -11.36 7.62
CA GLU A 118 13.05 -12.67 7.13
C GLU A 118 13.94 -12.55 5.88
N GLY A 119 13.68 -11.55 5.03
CA GLY A 119 14.55 -11.21 3.91
C GLY A 119 15.92 -10.64 4.33
N GLY A 120 16.07 -10.21 5.58
CA GLY A 120 17.30 -9.63 6.13
C GLY A 120 17.26 -8.10 6.30
N ALA A 121 16.09 -7.47 6.24
CA ALA A 121 15.96 -6.04 6.52
C ALA A 121 16.14 -5.72 8.01
N ASP A 122 16.83 -4.63 8.31
CA ASP A 122 16.92 -4.09 9.67
C ASP A 122 15.54 -3.64 10.18
N ILE A 123 15.24 -3.94 11.45
CA ILE A 123 13.97 -3.60 12.09
C ILE A 123 13.67 -2.09 12.07
N LYS A 124 14.69 -1.23 12.15
CA LYS A 124 14.54 0.23 12.04
C LYS A 124 14.03 0.62 10.66
N VAL A 125 14.58 0.01 9.62
CA VAL A 125 14.13 0.25 8.24
C VAL A 125 12.68 -0.22 8.03
N VAL A 126 12.30 -1.34 8.65
CA VAL A 126 10.91 -1.82 8.62
C VAL A 126 9.96 -0.86 9.37
N GLN A 127 10.40 -0.29 10.50
CA GLN A 127 9.63 0.72 11.23
C GLN A 127 9.40 1.99 10.39
N ASP A 128 10.44 2.45 9.70
CA ASP A 128 10.38 3.61 8.80
C ASP A 128 9.41 3.38 7.64
N LEU A 129 9.50 2.22 6.97
CA LEU A 129 8.59 1.83 5.89
C LEU A 129 7.12 1.80 6.33
N LEU A 130 6.88 1.35 7.56
CA LEU A 130 5.54 1.26 8.12
C LEU A 130 5.02 2.61 8.64
N GLY A 131 5.85 3.64 8.75
CA GLY A 131 5.49 4.93 9.34
C GLY A 131 5.07 4.78 10.80
N HIS A 132 5.83 3.98 11.56
CA HIS A 132 5.82 4.02 13.02
C HIS A 132 6.94 4.97 13.44
N GLU A 133 6.60 6.20 13.82
CA GLU A 133 7.50 6.91 14.74
C GLU A 133 6.79 7.24 16.04
N SER A 134 7.61 7.31 17.08
CA SER A 134 7.50 8.29 18.15
C SER A 134 7.27 9.72 17.60
N PRO A 135 6.86 10.73 18.39
CA PRO A 135 6.50 12.08 17.92
C PRO A 135 7.58 12.85 17.14
N SER A 136 8.77 12.29 17.00
CA SER A 136 9.89 12.73 16.16
C SER A 136 9.68 12.59 14.64
N THR A 137 8.50 12.11 14.16
CA THR A 137 7.84 12.23 12.82
C THR A 137 8.51 12.86 11.60
N THR A 138 9.23 13.93 11.90
CA THR A 138 9.72 14.97 11.01
C THR A 138 11.23 15.08 11.12
N GLN A 139 11.90 14.14 11.78
CA GLN A 139 13.34 13.99 11.74
C GLN A 139 13.70 13.34 10.41
N ILE A 140 13.57 14.17 9.37
CA ILE A 140 14.37 14.14 8.16
C ILE A 140 14.40 12.74 7.52
N TYR A 141 13.51 12.52 6.56
CA TYR A 141 13.87 11.73 5.38
C TYR A 141 15.08 12.43 4.75
N THR A 142 16.27 12.19 5.32
CA THR A 142 17.52 12.61 4.73
C THR A 142 17.60 11.84 3.43
N HIS A 143 18.18 12.45 2.40
CA HIS A 143 18.40 11.76 1.12
C HIS A 143 19.10 10.39 1.34
N THR A 144 19.94 10.29 2.36
CA THR A 144 20.62 9.05 2.80
C THR A 144 19.67 8.02 3.42
N SER A 145 18.80 8.41 4.37
CA SER A 145 17.80 7.51 4.94
C SER A 145 16.81 7.03 3.88
N ALA A 146 16.31 7.94 3.04
CA ALA A 146 15.41 7.63 1.93
C ALA A 146 15.99 6.57 0.96
N LYS A 147 17.26 6.76 0.59
CA LYS A 147 18.00 5.83 -0.27
C LYS A 147 18.16 4.46 0.38
N HIS A 148 18.54 4.44 1.66
CA HIS A 148 18.71 3.19 2.40
C HIS A 148 17.40 2.41 2.54
N THR A 149 16.29 3.10 2.85
CA THR A 149 14.95 2.51 2.91
C THR A 149 14.50 1.96 1.56
N LYS A 150 14.78 2.69 0.47
CA LYS A 150 14.47 2.25 -0.91
C LYS A 150 15.27 0.99 -1.27
N GLU A 151 16.57 0.99 -1.02
CA GLU A 151 17.46 -0.17 -1.27
C GLU A 151 17.03 -1.40 -0.47
N ALA A 152 16.77 -1.25 0.83
CA ALA A 152 16.30 -2.34 1.68
C ALA A 152 14.96 -2.90 1.21
N TYR A 153 14.00 -2.05 0.83
CA TYR A 153 12.74 -2.50 0.26
C TYR A 153 12.95 -3.36 -0.99
N PHE A 154 13.71 -2.85 -1.96
CA PHE A 154 13.94 -3.55 -3.23
C PHE A 154 14.78 -4.82 -3.09
N ARG A 155 15.66 -4.88 -2.07
CA ARG A 155 16.49 -6.04 -1.79
C ARG A 155 15.74 -7.14 -1.04
N PHE A 156 14.92 -6.78 -0.06
CA PHE A 156 14.40 -7.73 0.92
C PHE A 156 12.91 -8.04 0.78
N HIS A 157 12.10 -7.16 0.19
CA HIS A 157 10.68 -7.44 0.07
C HIS A 157 10.39 -8.43 -1.09
N PRO A 158 9.68 -9.56 -0.87
CA PRO A 158 9.54 -10.63 -1.88
C PRO A 158 8.88 -10.23 -3.20
N LYS A 159 8.10 -9.14 -3.21
CA LYS A 159 7.40 -8.62 -4.40
C LYS A 159 8.02 -7.35 -4.95
N ALA A 160 9.14 -6.88 -4.42
CA ALA A 160 9.71 -5.61 -4.84
C ALA A 160 10.47 -5.65 -6.17
N LYS A 161 10.79 -6.86 -6.69
CA LYS A 161 11.53 -7.03 -7.96
C LYS A 161 11.16 -5.96 -8.99
N MET A 162 12.15 -5.15 -9.36
CA MET A 162 12.07 -4.30 -10.54
C MET A 162 12.39 -5.20 -11.73
N ASN A 163 11.50 -5.23 -12.73
CA ASN A 163 11.91 -5.76 -14.02
C ASN A 163 12.80 -4.69 -14.62
N VAL A 164 14.11 -4.83 -14.43
CA VAL A 164 15.07 -4.08 -15.24
C VAL A 164 14.89 -4.61 -16.66
N LYS A 165 14.18 -3.85 -17.48
CA LYS A 165 14.23 -4.00 -18.93
C LYS A 165 15.48 -3.32 -19.44
#